data_AF-A0A9R0T9N7-F1
#
_entry.id   AF-A0A9R0T9N7-F1
#
_cell.length_a   1.000
_cell.length_b   1.000
_cell.length_c   1.000
_cell.angle_alpha   90.00
_cell.angle_beta   90.00
_cell.angle_gamma   90.00
#
_symmetry.space_group_name_H-M   'P 1'
#
loop_
_entity.id
_entity.type
_entity.pdbx_description
1 polymer ?
#
loop_
_entity_poly.entity_id
_entity_poly.type
_entity_poly.pdbx_seq_one_letter_code
_entity_poly.pdbx_strand_id
1 'polypeptide(L)'
;MQDRCMDSLQVLSSPGPNVSGHTQLQKDFSEVLDFVNDAIITLDAFADAYQPAALLLCASFERGDRVEELLNTLASLYDLLLPSLLQGFQVMSSSQSNGETSSESILNDIVLGIRMLSKRAVGFGWRLLEFCYLNYQLKEEDVQASTKMFPAKVEDPMIRGEIIVQILKDINREATYSSKGNPGKTFLQALQKEFQLMSRIGDIRNKGMDIHGG
;
A
#
# COMPACT_ATOMS: atom_id res chain seq x y z
N MET A 1 -0.93 16.33 12.68
CA MET A 1 0.26 15.49 12.34
C MET A 1 1.16 16.17 11.34
N GLN A 2 0.65 16.63 10.18
CA GLN A 2 1.47 17.25 9.14
C GLN A 2 2.34 18.43 9.64
N ASP A 3 1.77 19.39 10.36
CA ASP A 3 2.53 20.55 10.88
C ASP A 3 3.65 20.11 11.85
N ARG A 4 3.34 19.16 12.75
CA ARG A 4 4.33 18.58 13.68
C ARG A 4 5.47 17.87 12.94
N CYS A 5 5.19 17.11 11.89
CA CYS A 5 6.24 16.48 11.08
C CYS A 5 7.12 17.52 10.37
N MET A 6 6.51 18.60 9.87
CA MET A 6 7.24 19.69 9.22
C MET A 6 8.16 20.43 10.21
N ASP A 7 7.68 20.68 11.43
CA ASP A 7 8.48 21.27 12.50
C ASP A 7 9.66 20.37 12.88
N SER A 8 9.44 19.06 13.02
CA SER A 8 10.49 18.09 13.33
C SER A 8 11.53 17.94 12.20
N LEU A 9 11.12 18.11 10.93
CA LEU A 9 12.05 18.18 9.78
C LEU A 9 12.89 19.47 9.76
N GLN A 10 12.30 20.60 10.16
CA GLN A 10 13.04 21.85 10.30
C GLN A 10 14.13 21.74 11.37
N VAL A 11 13.86 21.02 12.46
CA VAL A 11 14.84 20.77 13.54
C VAL A 11 16.06 19.97 13.04
N LEU A 12 15.89 19.05 12.08
CA LEU A 12 17.02 18.33 11.45
C LEU A 12 17.86 19.19 10.49
N SER A 13 17.25 20.20 9.89
CA SER A 13 17.90 21.09 8.92
C SER A 13 18.74 22.18 9.61
N SER A 14 18.64 22.27 10.94
CA SER A 14 19.37 23.21 11.79
C SER A 14 20.78 22.70 12.09
N PRO A 15 21.84 23.51 11.86
CA PRO A 15 23.22 23.13 12.16
C PRO A 15 23.48 23.25 13.68
N GLY A 16 23.12 22.21 14.43
CA GLY A 16 23.41 22.11 15.87
C GLY A 16 23.27 20.68 16.39
N PRO A 17 23.97 20.32 17.49
CA PRO A 17 23.91 18.98 18.07
C PRO A 17 22.58 18.79 18.82
N ASN A 18 21.50 18.49 18.08
CA ASN A 18 20.15 18.34 18.63
C ASN A 18 19.83 16.87 18.93
N VAL A 19 20.43 16.33 19.99
CA VAL A 19 20.10 14.98 20.51
C VAL A 19 18.61 14.87 20.84
N SER A 20 17.99 15.91 21.39
CA SER A 20 16.54 15.96 21.68
C SER A 20 15.66 15.97 20.42
N GLY A 21 16.16 16.50 19.30
CA GLY A 21 15.44 16.56 18.03
C GLY A 21 15.28 15.17 17.39
N HIS A 22 16.30 14.32 17.49
CA HIS A 22 16.25 12.96 16.96
C HIS A 22 15.24 12.07 17.70
N THR A 23 15.18 12.15 19.02
CA THR A 23 14.22 11.38 19.82
C THR A 23 12.77 11.82 19.53
N GLN A 24 12.52 13.12 19.40
CA GLN A 24 11.18 13.62 19.07
C GLN A 24 10.76 13.20 17.65
N LEU A 25 11.67 13.32 16.68
CA LEU A 25 11.41 12.90 15.30
C LEU A 25 11.15 11.39 15.18
N GLN A 26 11.92 10.57 15.90
CA GLN A 26 11.70 9.14 15.97
C GLN A 26 10.30 8.82 16.51
N LYS A 27 9.86 9.53 17.55
CA LYS A 27 8.51 9.39 18.10
C LYS A 27 7.43 9.81 17.08
N ASP A 28 7.61 10.95 16.43
CA ASP A 28 6.65 11.45 15.44
C ASP A 28 6.52 10.49 14.24
N PHE A 29 7.62 9.94 13.74
CA PHE A 29 7.55 8.94 12.65
C PHE A 29 7.00 7.59 13.09
N SER A 30 7.21 7.20 14.35
CA SER A 30 6.58 6.00 14.90
C SER A 30 5.06 6.19 15.00
N GLU A 31 4.60 7.37 15.43
CA GLU A 31 3.17 7.75 15.44
C GLU A 31 2.56 7.67 14.03
N VAL A 32 3.30 8.09 13.00
CA VAL A 32 2.87 7.96 11.60
C VAL A 32 2.78 6.50 11.17
N LEU A 33 3.75 5.65 11.53
CA LEU A 33 3.69 4.22 11.22
C LEU A 33 2.49 3.54 11.86
N ASP A 34 2.21 3.83 13.13
CA ASP A 34 1.07 3.30 13.86
C ASP A 34 -0.24 3.77 13.22
N PHE A 35 -0.36 5.06 12.90
CA PHE A 35 -1.53 5.61 12.23
C PHE A 35 -1.81 4.94 10.87
N VAL A 36 -0.77 4.79 10.03
CA VAL A 36 -0.92 4.12 8.73
C VAL A 36 -1.27 2.65 8.92
N ASN A 37 -0.66 1.99 9.89
CA ASN A 37 -0.96 0.60 10.21
C ASN A 37 -2.41 0.40 10.65
N ASP A 38 -2.91 1.24 11.55
CA ASP A 38 -4.30 1.18 12.03
C ASP A 38 -5.29 1.48 10.92
N ALA A 39 -4.96 2.44 10.04
CA ALA A 39 -5.76 2.72 8.85
C ALA A 39 -5.85 1.49 7.94
N ILE A 40 -4.72 0.82 7.63
CA ILE A 40 -4.73 -0.38 6.80
C ILE A 40 -5.53 -1.50 7.46
N ILE A 41 -5.32 -1.79 8.75
CA ILE A 41 -6.08 -2.83 9.46
C ILE A 41 -7.58 -2.54 9.43
N THR A 42 -7.96 -1.28 9.66
CA THR A 42 -9.37 -0.88 9.70
C THR A 42 -10.02 -0.99 8.32
N LEU A 43 -9.36 -0.50 7.28
CA LEU A 43 -9.88 -0.56 5.91
C LEU A 43 -9.91 -2.00 5.38
N ASP A 44 -8.90 -2.81 5.71
CA ASP A 44 -8.82 -4.22 5.37
C ASP A 44 -9.97 -5.01 6.02
N ALA A 45 -10.21 -4.80 7.32
CA ALA A 45 -11.32 -5.40 8.04
C ALA A 45 -12.69 -4.92 7.53
N PHE A 46 -12.81 -3.63 7.17
CA PHE A 46 -14.04 -3.09 6.60
C PHE A 46 -14.36 -3.70 5.23
N ALA A 47 -13.35 -3.83 4.36
CA ALA A 47 -13.50 -4.47 3.06
C ALA A 47 -13.84 -5.97 3.19
N ASP A 48 -13.33 -6.65 4.21
CA ASP A 48 -13.65 -8.06 4.48
C ASP A 48 -15.07 -8.24 5.01
N ALA A 49 -15.49 -7.40 5.96
CA ALA A 49 -16.83 -7.46 6.55
C ALA A 49 -17.93 -6.98 5.58
N TYR A 50 -17.58 -6.06 4.67
CA TYR A 50 -18.50 -5.50 3.69
C TYR A 50 -17.81 -5.41 2.33
N GLN A 51 -17.85 -6.51 1.58
CA GLN A 51 -17.18 -6.66 0.28
C GLN A 51 -17.42 -5.48 -0.70
N PRO A 52 -18.63 -4.88 -0.79
CA PRO A 52 -18.84 -3.72 -1.66
C PRO A 52 -17.98 -2.50 -1.30
N ALA A 53 -17.49 -2.36 -0.07
CA ALA A 53 -16.56 -1.30 0.31
C ALA A 53 -15.23 -1.38 -0.44
N ALA A 54 -14.76 -2.57 -0.82
CA ALA A 54 -13.53 -2.72 -1.60
C ALA A 54 -13.62 -1.94 -2.92
N LEU A 55 -14.80 -1.89 -3.54
CA LEU A 55 -15.05 -1.13 -4.76
C LEU A 55 -14.92 0.37 -4.52
N LEU A 56 -15.53 0.87 -3.44
CA LEU A 56 -15.42 2.27 -3.04
C LEU A 56 -13.96 2.66 -2.78
N LEU A 57 -13.20 1.77 -2.16
CA LEU A 57 -11.80 1.98 -1.83
C LEU A 57 -10.88 1.91 -3.07
N CYS A 58 -11.26 1.15 -4.09
CA CYS A 58 -10.59 1.13 -5.39
C CYS A 58 -11.00 2.28 -6.31
N ALA A 59 -12.15 2.93 -6.06
CA ALA A 59 -12.57 4.09 -6.84
C ALA A 59 -11.55 5.23 -6.64
N SER A 60 -11.13 5.83 -7.75
CA SER A 60 -10.19 6.94 -7.71
C SER A 60 -10.82 8.12 -6.94
N PHE A 61 -10.04 8.76 -6.08
CA PHE A 61 -10.48 9.93 -5.33
C PHE A 61 -9.64 11.15 -5.72
N GLU A 62 -10.28 12.32 -5.77
CA GLU A 62 -9.60 13.57 -6.06
C GLU A 62 -8.87 14.09 -4.82
N ARG A 63 -7.56 14.33 -4.94
CA ARG A 63 -6.76 15.06 -3.97
C ARG A 63 -6.11 16.26 -4.68
N GLY A 64 -6.78 17.40 -4.67
CA GLY A 64 -6.37 18.58 -5.45
C GLY A 64 -6.46 18.29 -6.95
N ASP A 65 -5.40 18.59 -7.70
CA ASP A 65 -5.32 18.33 -9.16
C ASP A 65 -4.95 16.88 -9.52
N ARG A 66 -4.79 15.98 -8.53
CA ARG A 66 -4.40 14.58 -8.75
C ARG A 66 -5.52 13.63 -8.39
N VAL A 67 -5.80 12.72 -9.32
CA VAL A 67 -6.62 11.54 -9.11
C VAL A 67 -5.72 10.46 -8.51
N GLU A 68 -5.91 10.16 -7.23
CA GLU A 68 -5.16 9.11 -6.52
C GLU A 68 -6.03 7.85 -6.41
N GLU A 69 -5.39 6.70 -6.52
CA GLU A 69 -6.01 5.39 -6.37
C GLU A 69 -5.33 4.65 -5.23
N LEU A 70 -6.12 4.04 -4.36
CA LEU A 70 -5.61 3.42 -3.14
C LEU A 70 -4.56 2.34 -3.43
N LEU A 71 -4.71 1.56 -4.50
CA LEU A 71 -3.72 0.55 -4.90
C LEU A 71 -2.37 1.18 -5.27
N ASN A 72 -2.38 2.32 -5.95
CA ASN A 72 -1.16 3.10 -6.22
C ASN A 72 -0.59 3.68 -4.93
N THR A 73 -1.42 4.19 -4.02
CA THR A 73 -0.97 4.67 -2.71
C THR A 73 -0.33 3.56 -1.86
N LEU A 74 -0.90 2.34 -1.86
CA LEU A 74 -0.33 1.17 -1.17
C LEU A 74 1.01 0.75 -1.79
N ALA A 75 1.11 0.79 -3.12
CA ALA A 75 2.37 0.54 -3.80
C ALA A 75 3.44 1.58 -3.43
N SER A 76 3.11 2.88 -3.44
CA SER A 76 4.03 3.93 -3.00
C SER A 76 4.39 3.81 -1.51
N LEU A 77 3.45 3.44 -0.65
CA LEU A 77 3.76 3.14 0.76
C LEU A 77 4.83 2.05 0.85
N TYR A 78 4.63 0.94 0.15
CA TYR A 78 5.52 -0.22 0.21
C TYR A 78 6.88 0.02 -0.45
N ASP A 79 6.89 0.62 -1.65
CA ASP A 79 8.09 0.76 -2.49
C ASP A 79 8.96 1.96 -2.09
N LEU A 80 8.35 3.01 -1.56
CA LEU A 80 9.02 4.28 -1.24
C LEU A 80 9.04 4.57 0.25
N LEU A 81 7.86 4.76 0.85
CA LEU A 81 7.77 5.33 2.19
C LEU A 81 8.37 4.41 3.26
N LEU A 82 8.04 3.12 3.24
CA LEU A 82 8.55 2.17 4.23
C LEU A 82 10.09 2.01 4.16
N PRO A 83 10.72 1.82 2.98
CA PRO A 83 12.18 1.84 2.87
C PRO A 83 12.82 3.16 3.34
N SER A 84 12.24 4.31 2.99
CA SER A 84 12.77 5.62 3.41
C SER A 84 12.67 5.83 4.92
N LEU A 85 11.55 5.43 5.54
CA LEU A 85 11.40 5.48 6.99
C LEU A 85 12.41 4.57 7.68
N LEU A 86 12.57 3.32 7.21
CA LEU A 86 13.57 2.40 7.75
C LEU A 86 14.98 2.98 7.69
N GLN A 87 15.36 3.56 6.55
CA GLN A 87 16.65 4.23 6.40
C GLN A 87 16.79 5.41 7.37
N GLY A 88 15.74 6.22 7.53
CA GLY A 88 15.70 7.32 8.49
C GLY A 88 15.93 6.85 9.93
N PHE A 89 15.23 5.79 10.37
CA PHE A 89 15.41 5.22 11.71
C PHE A 89 16.81 4.66 11.93
N GLN A 90 17.41 4.02 10.92
CA GLN A 90 18.79 3.53 11.00
C GLN A 90 19.80 4.67 11.17
N VAL A 91 19.64 5.77 10.44
CA VAL A 91 20.49 6.96 10.57
C VAL A 91 20.32 7.64 11.93
N MET A 92 19.09 7.73 12.44
CA MET A 92 18.82 8.30 13.77
C MET A 92 19.35 7.42 14.92
N SER A 93 19.39 6.10 14.74
CA SER A 93 19.93 5.19 15.75
C SER A 93 21.45 5.18 15.78
N SER A 94 22.12 5.32 14.63
CA SER A 94 23.59 5.36 14.56
C SER A 94 24.18 6.67 15.09
N SER A 95 23.41 7.77 15.07
CA SER A 95 23.82 9.03 15.71
C SER A 95 23.68 9.02 17.24
N GLN A 96 22.91 8.10 17.81
CA GLN A 96 22.65 7.96 19.26
C GLN A 96 23.53 6.89 19.93
N SER A 97 24.34 6.12 19.17
CA SER A 97 25.00 4.89 19.63
C SER A 97 26.28 5.09 20.47
N ASN A 98 26.26 5.97 21.47
CA ASN A 98 27.31 6.03 22.51
C ASN A 98 27.15 4.89 23.55
N GLY A 99 26.84 3.67 23.12
CA GLY A 99 26.87 2.45 23.94
C GLY A 99 25.57 2.04 24.66
N GLU A 100 24.42 2.67 24.38
CA GLU A 100 23.15 2.32 25.04
C GLU A 100 22.40 1.18 24.32
N THR A 101 22.26 0.04 24.99
CA THR A 101 21.48 -1.15 24.57
C THR A 101 19.99 -0.86 24.32
N SER A 102 19.46 0.27 24.82
CA SER A 102 18.06 0.66 24.60
C SER A 102 17.79 1.04 23.13
N SER A 103 18.73 1.69 22.46
CA SER A 103 18.56 2.19 21.08
C SER A 103 18.43 1.07 20.06
N GLU A 104 19.21 -0.01 20.23
CA GLU A 104 19.17 -1.19 19.37
C GLU A 104 17.84 -1.95 19.53
N SER A 105 17.30 -2.03 20.75
CA SER A 105 16.00 -2.67 21.01
C SER A 105 14.85 -1.94 20.32
N ILE A 106 14.82 -0.61 20.38
CA ILE A 106 13.77 0.21 19.76
C ILE A 106 13.85 0.11 18.23
N LEU A 107 15.07 0.12 17.66
CA LEU A 107 15.24 -0.07 16.21
C LEU A 107 14.70 -1.43 15.75
N ASN A 108 14.94 -2.49 16.51
CA ASN A 108 14.42 -3.83 16.19
C ASN A 108 12.89 -3.88 16.20
N ASP A 109 12.24 -3.23 17.17
CA ASP A 109 10.78 -3.12 17.22
C ASP A 109 10.22 -2.35 16.02
N ILE A 110 10.88 -1.25 15.62
CA ILE A 110 10.51 -0.47 14.43
C ILE A 110 10.68 -1.31 13.15
N VAL A 111 11.80 -2.03 13.01
CA VAL A 111 12.05 -2.93 11.87
C VAL A 111 10.96 -3.99 11.77
N LEU A 112 10.55 -4.55 12.91
CA LEU A 112 9.46 -5.52 12.97
C LEU A 112 8.12 -4.88 12.58
N GLY A 113 7.81 -3.69 13.11
CA GLY A 113 6.61 -2.92 12.78
C GLY A 113 6.50 -2.62 11.29
N ILE A 114 7.57 -2.12 10.68
CA ILE A 114 7.64 -1.88 9.23
C ILE A 114 7.41 -3.19 8.45
N ARG A 115 8.03 -4.30 8.86
CA ARG A 115 7.82 -5.60 8.20
C ARG A 115 6.38 -6.09 8.30
N MET A 116 5.75 -5.92 9.45
CA MET A 116 4.34 -6.28 9.66
C MET A 116 3.43 -5.39 8.80
N LEU A 117 3.70 -4.09 8.76
CA LEU A 117 2.98 -3.13 7.92
C LEU A 117 3.11 -3.45 6.43
N SER A 118 4.33 -3.78 5.96
CA SER A 118 4.57 -4.24 4.59
C SER A 118 3.69 -5.44 4.23
N LYS A 119 3.64 -6.46 5.11
CA LYS A 119 2.78 -7.64 4.89
C LYS A 119 1.30 -7.28 4.84
N ARG A 120 0.84 -6.43 5.77
CA ARG A 120 -0.56 -5.97 5.82
C ARG A 120 -0.95 -5.18 4.57
N ALA A 121 -0.08 -4.29 4.10
CA ALA A 121 -0.30 -3.53 2.88
C ALA A 121 -0.45 -4.45 1.64
N VAL A 122 0.40 -5.47 1.52
CA VAL A 122 0.32 -6.46 0.43
C VAL A 122 -0.96 -7.30 0.53
N GLY A 123 -1.30 -7.79 1.73
CA GLY A 123 -2.54 -8.55 1.95
C GLY A 123 -3.80 -7.73 1.65
N PHE A 124 -3.83 -6.46 2.07
CA PHE A 124 -4.95 -5.57 1.80
C PHE A 124 -5.06 -5.23 0.30
N GLY A 125 -3.94 -4.94 -0.37
CA GLY A 125 -3.93 -4.72 -1.81
C GLY A 125 -4.38 -5.95 -2.60
N TRP A 126 -4.00 -7.15 -2.16
CA TRP A 126 -4.53 -8.39 -2.74
C TRP A 126 -6.05 -8.48 -2.59
N ARG A 127 -6.58 -8.23 -1.39
CA ARG A 127 -8.02 -8.27 -1.13
C ARG A 127 -8.80 -7.33 -2.03
N LEU A 128 -8.29 -6.11 -2.21
CA LEU A 128 -8.86 -5.13 -3.13
C LEU A 128 -8.87 -5.65 -4.58
N LEU A 129 -7.76 -6.20 -5.06
CA LEU A 129 -7.69 -6.79 -6.41
C LEU A 129 -8.66 -7.98 -6.55
N GLU A 130 -8.72 -8.83 -5.53
CA GLU A 130 -9.56 -10.01 -5.50
C GLU A 130 -11.04 -9.65 -5.58
N PHE A 131 -11.52 -8.80 -4.68
CA PHE A 131 -12.93 -8.44 -4.62
C PHE A 131 -13.40 -7.60 -5.79
N CYS A 132 -12.55 -6.71 -6.31
CA CYS A 132 -12.95 -5.77 -7.34
C CYS A 132 -12.80 -6.31 -8.76
N TYR A 133 -11.79 -7.17 -9.01
CA TYR A 133 -11.43 -7.52 -10.38
C TYR A 133 -11.18 -9.00 -10.62
N LEU A 134 -10.71 -9.76 -9.62
CA LEU A 134 -10.34 -11.17 -9.81
C LEU A 134 -11.44 -12.17 -9.46
N ASN A 135 -12.42 -11.77 -8.63
CA ASN A 135 -13.54 -12.63 -8.27
C ASN A 135 -14.60 -12.63 -9.37
N TYR A 136 -14.91 -13.82 -9.88
CA TYR A 136 -15.94 -14.03 -10.90
C TYR A 136 -17.36 -14.00 -10.29
N GLN A 137 -17.50 -14.30 -8.99
CA GLN A 137 -18.78 -14.41 -8.29
C GLN A 137 -19.14 -13.12 -7.56
N LEU A 138 -19.19 -11.97 -8.26
CA LEU A 138 -19.98 -10.86 -7.74
C LEU A 138 -21.45 -11.32 -7.79
N LYS A 139 -22.00 -11.69 -6.64
CA LYS A 139 -23.41 -12.12 -6.56
C LYS A 139 -24.29 -10.95 -6.98
N GLU A 140 -25.33 -11.20 -7.77
CA GLU A 140 -26.27 -10.17 -8.24
C GLU A 140 -26.85 -9.30 -7.09
N GLU A 141 -26.91 -9.85 -5.87
CA GLU A 141 -27.34 -9.12 -4.66
C GLU A 141 -26.35 -8.03 -4.21
N ASP A 142 -25.04 -8.25 -4.32
CA ASP A 142 -24.01 -7.22 -4.05
C ASP A 142 -23.98 -6.15 -5.16
N VAL A 143 -24.36 -6.55 -6.37
CA VAL A 143 -24.45 -5.69 -7.56
C VAL A 143 -25.70 -4.81 -7.51
N GLN A 144 -26.82 -5.24 -6.95
CA GLN A 144 -28.01 -4.38 -6.79
C GLN A 144 -27.84 -3.24 -5.77
N ALA A 145 -27.03 -3.44 -4.73
CA ALA A 145 -26.64 -2.35 -3.83
C ALA A 145 -25.65 -1.37 -4.49
N SER A 146 -24.84 -1.87 -5.44
CA SER A 146 -23.76 -1.13 -6.13
C SER A 146 -24.16 -0.57 -7.51
N THR A 147 -25.28 -0.97 -8.11
CA THR A 147 -25.69 -0.61 -9.50
C THR A 147 -26.02 0.86 -9.70
N LYS A 148 -26.19 1.65 -8.62
CA LYS A 148 -26.19 3.12 -8.72
C LYS A 148 -24.79 3.72 -8.85
N MET A 149 -23.75 2.93 -8.58
CA MET A 149 -22.36 3.33 -8.43
C MET A 149 -21.42 2.61 -9.41
N PHE A 150 -21.88 1.53 -10.05
CA PHE A 150 -21.15 0.80 -11.08
C PHE A 150 -21.54 1.22 -12.50
N PRO A 151 -20.57 1.55 -13.37
CA PRO A 151 -20.82 1.45 -14.80
C PRO A 151 -20.94 -0.03 -15.18
N ALA A 152 -22.00 -0.40 -15.89
CA ALA A 152 -22.28 -1.76 -16.39
C ALA A 152 -21.12 -2.44 -17.17
N LYS A 153 -20.04 -1.71 -17.43
CA LYS A 153 -18.84 -2.15 -18.15
C LYS A 153 -17.87 -2.95 -17.27
N VAL A 154 -17.82 -2.74 -15.96
CA VAL A 154 -16.85 -3.45 -15.09
C VAL A 154 -17.34 -4.88 -14.75
N GLU A 155 -18.54 -5.25 -15.16
CA GLU A 155 -19.05 -6.63 -15.10
C GLU A 155 -18.48 -7.52 -16.22
N ASP A 156 -17.97 -6.93 -17.31
CA ASP A 156 -17.35 -7.68 -18.40
C ASP A 156 -15.95 -8.19 -17.98
N PRO A 157 -15.69 -9.51 -17.99
CA PRO A 157 -14.37 -10.08 -17.69
C PRO A 157 -13.22 -9.49 -18.52
N MET A 158 -13.48 -9.10 -19.77
CA MET A 158 -12.49 -8.50 -20.66
C MET A 158 -12.11 -7.10 -20.19
N ILE A 159 -13.10 -6.27 -19.83
CA ILE A 159 -12.88 -4.92 -19.30
C ILE A 159 -12.19 -4.98 -17.93
N ARG A 160 -12.55 -5.93 -17.06
CA ARG A 160 -11.84 -6.19 -15.80
C ARG A 160 -10.37 -6.52 -16.04
N GLY A 161 -10.09 -7.37 -17.03
CA GLY A 161 -8.73 -7.70 -17.45
C GLY A 161 -7.93 -6.47 -17.88
N GLU A 162 -8.52 -5.57 -18.67
CA GLU A 162 -7.87 -4.33 -19.10
C GLU A 162 -7.58 -3.39 -17.93
N ILE A 163 -8.55 -3.22 -17.01
CA ILE A 163 -8.39 -2.40 -15.80
C ILE A 163 -7.25 -2.94 -14.94
N ILE A 164 -7.20 -4.26 -14.69
CA ILE A 164 -6.10 -4.87 -13.94
C ILE A 164 -4.77 -4.56 -14.63
N VAL A 165 -4.66 -4.79 -15.93
CA VAL A 165 -3.41 -4.54 -16.67
C VAL A 165 -2.98 -3.07 -16.56
N GLN A 166 -3.93 -2.13 -16.60
CA GLN A 166 -3.64 -0.71 -16.45
C GLN A 166 -3.13 -0.38 -15.05
N ILE A 167 -3.80 -0.84 -13.99
CA ILE A 167 -3.38 -0.67 -12.59
C ILE A 167 -1.96 -1.21 -12.39
N LEU A 168 -1.67 -2.43 -12.88
CA LEU A 168 -0.35 -3.04 -12.72
C LEU A 168 0.74 -2.27 -13.48
N LYS A 169 0.41 -1.70 -14.65
CA LYS A 169 1.34 -0.83 -15.39
C LYS A 169 1.65 0.44 -14.62
N ASP A 170 0.64 1.07 -14.02
CA ASP A 170 0.79 2.32 -13.28
C ASP A 170 1.63 2.10 -12.00
N ILE A 171 1.34 1.03 -11.25
CA ILE A 171 2.17 0.61 -10.10
C ILE A 171 3.62 0.39 -10.52
N ASN A 172 3.84 -0.36 -11.61
CA ASN A 172 5.19 -0.69 -12.05
C ASN A 172 5.96 0.52 -12.58
N ARG A 173 5.27 1.48 -13.20
CA ARG A 173 5.85 2.74 -13.67
C ARG A 173 6.40 3.55 -12.49
N GLU A 174 5.62 3.69 -11.42
CA GLU A 174 6.04 4.42 -10.22
C GLU A 174 7.21 3.73 -9.50
N ALA A 175 7.18 2.39 -9.42
CA ALA A 175 8.27 1.60 -8.86
C ALA A 175 9.59 1.78 -9.64
N THR A 176 9.53 1.96 -10.95
CA THR A 176 10.72 2.10 -11.82
C THR A 176 11.42 3.44 -11.61
N TYR A 177 10.69 4.52 -11.35
CA TYR A 177 11.28 5.83 -11.01
C TYR A 177 11.95 5.84 -9.63
N SER A 178 11.44 4.98 -8.73
CA SER A 178 11.81 4.91 -7.32
C SER A 178 12.97 3.96 -7.04
N SER A 179 13.10 2.88 -7.83
CA SER A 179 14.10 1.84 -7.68
C SER A 179 15.47 2.24 -8.25
N LYS A 180 16.21 3.10 -7.56
CA LYS A 180 17.65 3.30 -7.81
C LYS A 180 18.57 2.33 -7.04
N GLY A 181 18.05 1.31 -6.33
CA GLY A 181 18.93 0.50 -5.47
C GLY A 181 18.54 -0.91 -5.04
N ASN A 182 17.34 -1.44 -5.35
CA ASN A 182 17.00 -2.84 -4.96
C ASN A 182 16.00 -3.49 -5.93
N PRO A 183 16.44 -3.99 -7.10
CA PRO A 183 15.59 -4.80 -7.95
C PRO A 183 15.19 -6.09 -7.19
N GLY A 184 13.90 -6.31 -6.93
CA GLY A 184 13.41 -7.54 -6.29
C GLY A 184 12.56 -7.37 -5.02
N LYS A 185 12.25 -6.14 -4.60
CA LYS A 185 11.42 -5.86 -3.43
C LYS A 185 10.28 -4.88 -3.72
N THR A 186 9.63 -4.99 -4.88
CA THR A 186 8.47 -4.13 -5.17
C THR A 186 7.17 -4.73 -4.66
N PHE A 187 6.16 -3.89 -4.46
CA PHE A 187 4.81 -4.26 -4.10
C PHE A 187 4.22 -5.28 -5.07
N LEU A 188 4.40 -5.04 -6.37
CA LEU A 188 3.93 -5.94 -7.43
C LEU A 188 4.61 -7.32 -7.36
N GLN A 189 5.91 -7.35 -7.06
CA GLN A 189 6.65 -8.61 -6.89
C GLN A 189 6.21 -9.35 -5.61
N ALA A 190 5.89 -8.63 -4.53
CA ALA A 190 5.33 -9.21 -3.32
C ALA A 190 3.97 -9.84 -3.58
N LEU A 191 3.06 -9.13 -4.27
CA LEU A 191 1.77 -9.68 -4.71
C LEU A 191 1.93 -10.94 -5.57
N GLN A 192 2.84 -10.89 -6.55
CA GLN A 192 3.13 -12.05 -7.38
C GLN A 192 3.65 -13.24 -6.57
N LYS A 193 4.57 -13.00 -5.63
CA LYS A 193 5.18 -14.05 -4.80
C LYS A 193 4.19 -14.68 -3.82
N GLU A 194 3.36 -13.87 -3.17
CA GLU A 194 2.44 -14.34 -2.13
C GLU A 194 1.14 -14.92 -2.69
N PHE A 195 0.62 -14.36 -3.78
CA PHE A 195 -0.72 -14.69 -4.28
C PHE A 195 -0.77 -15.24 -5.71
N GLN A 196 0.39 -15.41 -6.36
CA GLN A 196 0.49 -15.91 -7.73
C GLN A 196 -0.34 -15.08 -8.71
N LEU A 197 -0.31 -13.75 -8.55
CA LEU A 197 -1.10 -12.76 -9.29
C LEU A 197 -1.27 -13.08 -10.79
N MET A 198 -0.17 -13.38 -11.49
CA MET A 198 -0.19 -13.68 -12.93
C MET A 198 -0.98 -14.95 -13.28
N SER A 199 -0.95 -15.97 -12.42
CA SER A 199 -1.75 -17.19 -12.62
C SER A 199 -3.23 -16.87 -12.50
N ARG A 200 -3.60 -16.08 -11.48
CA ARG A 200 -4.99 -15.67 -11.23
C ARG A 200 -5.56 -14.82 -12.35
N ILE A 201 -4.75 -13.92 -12.92
CA ILE A 201 -5.11 -13.16 -14.13
C ILE A 201 -5.31 -14.10 -15.33
N GLY A 202 -4.44 -15.10 -15.49
CA GLY A 202 -4.56 -16.12 -16.52
C GLY A 202 -5.88 -16.91 -16.44
N ASP A 203 -6.28 -17.30 -15.23
CA ASP A 203 -7.52 -18.04 -14.98
C ASP A 203 -8.77 -17.25 -15.41
N ILE A 204 -8.80 -15.95 -15.15
CA ILE A 204 -9.92 -15.07 -15.54
C ILE A 204 -9.99 -14.93 -17.05
N ARG A 205 -8.84 -14.71 -17.70
CA ARG A 205 -8.77 -14.59 -19.16
C ARG A 205 -9.27 -15.86 -19.85
N ASN A 206 -8.88 -17.03 -19.35
CA ASN A 206 -9.31 -18.31 -19.93
C ASN A 206 -10.82 -18.52 -19.78
N LYS A 207 -11.38 -18.23 -18.60
CA LYS A 207 -12.83 -18.31 -18.36
C LYS A 207 -13.64 -17.32 -19.19
N GLY A 208 -13.11 -16.11 -19.45
CA GLY A 208 -13.75 -15.13 -20.33
C GLY A 208 -13.85 -15.61 -21.79
N MET A 209 -12.83 -16.32 -22.28
CA MET A 209 -12.84 -16.91 -23.62
C MET A 209 -13.86 -18.05 -23.78
N ASP A 210 -14.06 -18.85 -22.73
CA ASP A 210 -15.04 -19.95 -22.76
C ASP A 210 -16.50 -19.47 -22.86
N ILE A 211 -16.81 -18.25 -22.39
CA ILE A 211 -18.16 -17.68 -22.41
C ILE A 211 -18.49 -17.04 -23.78
N HIS A 212 -17.50 -16.51 -24.49
CA HIS A 212 -17.69 -15.87 -25.80
C HIS A 212 -17.45 -16.84 -26.99
N GLY A 213 -17.03 -18.07 -26.71
CA GLY A 213 -16.78 -19.13 -27.69
C GLY A 213 -17.87 -20.20 -27.80
N GLY A 214 -19.02 -20.01 -27.15
CA GLY A 214 -20.18 -20.93 -27.16
C GLY A 214 -21.36 -20.42 -27.97
#